data_AF-A0A069EWN1-F1
#
_entry.id   AF-A0A069EWN1-F1
#
_cell.length_a   1.000
_cell.length_b   1.000
_cell.length_c   1.000
_cell.angle_alpha   90.00
_cell.angle_beta   90.00
_cell.angle_gamma   90.00
#
_symmetry.space_group_name_H-M   'P 1'
#
loop_
_entity.id
_entity.type
_entity.pdbx_description
1 polymer ?
#
loop_
_entity_poly.entity_id
_entity_poly.type
_entity_poly.pdbx_seq_one_letter_code
_entity_poly.pdbx_strand_id
1 'polypeptide(L)'
;MTRLQFAMIGATALVITALLFTLERIAAYTRWHALVATGVWPEEPTVMDLLTQNGFIPLFGFIAILCFFMAGNSVKATTTKTGTTAS
;
A
#
# COMPACT_ATOMS: atom_id res chain seq x y z
N MET A 1 1.47 10.79 -19.79
CA MET A 1 2.49 10.30 -18.83
C MET A 1 3.16 9.06 -19.41
N THR A 2 4.49 8.93 -19.27
CA THR A 2 5.24 7.76 -19.74
C THR A 2 5.19 6.62 -18.73
N ARG A 3 5.45 5.38 -19.14
CA ARG A 3 5.50 4.22 -18.23
C ARG A 3 6.50 4.40 -17.09
N LEU A 4 7.63 5.04 -17.39
CA LEU A 4 8.64 5.40 -16.40
C LEU A 4 8.07 6.36 -15.35
N GLN A 5 7.26 7.35 -15.75
CA GLN A 5 6.62 8.26 -14.80
C GLN A 5 5.65 7.52 -13.86
N PHE A 6 4.85 6.58 -14.38
CA PHE A 6 3.97 5.77 -13.52
C PHE A 6 4.75 4.86 -12.56
N ALA A 7 5.85 4.24 -13.03
CA ALA A 7 6.71 3.44 -12.17
C ALA A 7 7.38 4.28 -11.06
N MET A 8 7.86 5.47 -11.40
CA MET A 8 8.46 6.41 -10.44
C MET A 8 7.43 6.89 -9.41
N ILE A 9 6.23 7.29 -9.83
CA ILE A 9 5.14 7.71 -8.93
C ILE A 9 4.73 6.54 -8.02
N GLY A 10 4.61 5.33 -8.57
CA GLY A 10 4.32 4.12 -7.79
C GLY A 10 5.39 3.81 -6.74
N ALA A 11 6.67 3.90 -7.12
CA ALA A 11 7.79 3.69 -6.20
C ALA A 11 7.82 4.76 -5.09
N THR A 12 7.62 6.03 -5.43
CA THR A 12 7.54 7.12 -4.45
C THR A 12 6.37 6.93 -3.49
N ALA A 13 5.19 6.57 -3.99
CA ALA A 13 4.02 6.30 -3.16
C ALA A 13 4.25 5.10 -2.22
N LEU A 14 4.95 4.06 -2.67
CA LEU A 14 5.32 2.91 -1.85
C LEU A 14 6.29 3.31 -0.72
N VAL A 15 7.30 4.12 -1.02
CA VAL A 15 8.25 4.64 -0.01
C VAL A 15 7.53 5.49 1.02
N ILE A 16 6.63 6.40 0.60
CA ILE A 16 5.83 7.23 1.50
C ILE A 16 4.96 6.35 2.41
N THR A 17 4.31 5.33 1.84
CA THR A 17 3.50 4.38 2.61
C THR A 17 4.32 3.65 3.67
N ALA A 18 5.52 3.16 3.31
CA ALA A 18 6.39 2.45 4.23
C ALA A 18 6.91 3.34 5.37
N LEU A 19 7.22 4.61 5.06
CA LEU A 19 7.64 5.60 6.06
C LEU A 19 6.49 5.92 7.02
N LEU A 20 5.30 6.23 6.50
CA LEU A 20 4.12 6.49 7.33
C LEU A 20 3.79 5.29 8.23
N PHE A 21 3.79 4.08 7.67
CA PHE A 21 3.54 2.86 8.45
C PHE A 21 4.54 2.67 9.58
N THR A 22 5.82 2.92 9.32
CA THR A 22 6.88 2.77 10.32
C THR A 22 6.76 3.82 11.43
N LEU A 23 6.47 5.08 11.08
CA LEU A 23 6.26 6.15 12.04
C LEU A 23 5.05 5.90 12.93
N GLU A 24 3.91 5.51 12.36
CA GLU A 24 2.71 5.16 13.12
C GLU A 24 2.96 3.98 14.05
N ARG A 25 3.71 2.98 13.59
CA ARG A 25 4.08 1.83 14.41
C ARG A 25 4.92 2.24 15.60
N ILE A 26 5.94 3.06 15.40
CA ILE A 26 6.77 3.56 16.50
C ILE A 26 5.91 4.39 17.47
N ALA A 27 5.08 5.31 16.97
CA ALA A 27 4.21 6.12 17.81
C ALA A 27 3.25 5.28 18.67
N ALA A 28 2.62 4.27 18.07
CA ALA A 28 1.71 3.35 18.75
C ALA A 28 2.43 2.54 19.84
N TYR A 29 3.60 1.97 19.56
CA TYR A 29 4.40 1.24 20.56
C TYR A 29 4.89 2.17 21.68
N THR A 30 5.28 3.39 21.35
CA THR A 30 5.73 4.37 22.36
C THR A 30 4.59 4.73 23.31
N ARG A 31 3.38 4.95 22.78
CA ARG A 31 2.17 5.19 23.57
C ARG A 31 1.79 3.98 24.42
N TRP A 32 1.84 2.78 23.84
CA TRP A 32 1.57 1.54 24.55
C TRP A 32 2.52 1.35 25.73
N HIS A 33 3.84 1.52 25.53
CA HIS A 33 4.84 1.47 26.60
C HIS A 33 4.61 2.53 27.68
N ALA A 34 4.22 3.75 27.30
CA ALA A 34 3.90 4.80 28.26
C ALA A 34 2.69 4.43 29.13
N LEU A 35 1.65 3.83 28.54
CA LEU A 35 0.45 3.38 29.27
C LEU A 35 0.79 2.22 30.24
N VAL A 36 1.61 1.27 29.78
CA VAL A 36 2.13 0.18 30.62
C VAL A 36 2.90 0.73 31.82
N ALA A 37 3.75 1.74 31.62
CA ALA A 37 4.48 2.40 32.70
C ALA A 37 3.56 3.13 33.71
N THR A 38 2.38 3.58 33.28
CA THR A 38 1.36 4.17 34.17
C THR A 38 0.47 3.15 34.88
N GLY A 39 0.73 1.85 34.69
CA GLY A 39 -0.03 0.76 35.32
C GLY A 39 -1.30 0.35 34.58
N VAL A 40 -1.51 0.85 33.36
CA VAL A 40 -2.60 0.43 32.47
C VAL A 40 -2.05 -0.64 31.53
N TRP A 41 -2.78 -1.73 31.32
CA TRP A 41 -2.36 -2.84 30.45
C TRP A 41 -3.21 -2.91 29.18
N PRO A 42 -3.07 -1.95 28.25
CA PRO A 42 -3.80 -1.99 26.99
C PRO A 42 -3.31 -3.15 26.10
N GLU A 43 -4.17 -3.59 25.19
CA GLU A 43 -3.80 -4.57 24.16
C GLU A 43 -2.67 -4.03 23.28
N GLU A 44 -1.84 -4.94 22.76
CA GLU A 44 -0.73 -4.58 21.88
C GLU A 44 -1.28 -3.98 20.57
N PRO A 45 -0.73 -2.84 20.09
CA PRO A 45 -1.20 -2.22 18.87
C PRO A 45 -1.06 -3.16 17.67
N THR A 46 -2.20 -3.51 17.07
CA THR A 46 -2.25 -4.38 15.90
C THR A 46 -2.09 -3.58 14.61
N VAL A 47 -1.62 -4.25 13.54
CA VAL A 47 -1.46 -3.64 12.21
C VAL A 47 -2.75 -2.97 11.72
N MET A 48 -3.91 -3.57 11.99
CA MET A 48 -5.21 -2.98 11.59
C MET A 48 -5.53 -1.68 12.32
N ASP A 49 -5.10 -1.54 13.57
CA ASP A 49 -5.28 -0.32 14.35
C ASP A 49 -4.48 0.84 13.73
N LEU A 50 -3.27 0.57 13.25
CA LEU A 50 -2.45 1.56 12.53
C LEU A 50 -3.09 1.98 11.19
N LEU A 51 -3.64 1.03 10.44
CA LEU A 51 -4.29 1.33 9.15
C LEU A 51 -5.60 2.12 9.32
N THR A 52 -6.30 1.92 10.43
CA THR A 52 -7.56 2.63 10.72
C THR A 52 -7.33 4.00 11.36
N GLN A 53 -6.27 4.16 12.16
CA GLN A 53 -5.86 5.46 12.71
C GLN A 53 -5.29 6.39 11.64
N ASN A 54 -4.53 5.86 10.68
CA ASN A 54 -3.97 6.65 9.59
C ASN A 54 -4.37 6.11 8.20
N GLY A 55 -5.47 6.64 7.68
CA GLY A 55 -6.00 6.31 6.35
C GLY A 55 -5.10 6.69 5.17
N PHE A 56 -4.05 7.50 5.37
CA PHE A 56 -3.08 7.78 4.31
C PHE A 56 -2.22 6.55 3.96
N ILE A 57 -1.95 5.67 4.93
CA ILE A 57 -1.19 4.43 4.69
C ILE A 57 -1.87 3.55 3.62
N PRO A 58 -3.13 3.12 3.79
CA PRO A 58 -3.80 2.33 2.77
C PRO A 58 -4.03 3.12 1.47
N LEU A 59 -4.23 4.44 1.54
CA LEU A 59 -4.41 5.30 0.36
C LEU A 59 -3.17 5.31 -0.54
N PHE A 60 -1.99 5.62 0.00
CA PHE A 60 -0.75 5.64 -0.77
C PHE A 60 -0.34 4.24 -1.22
N GLY A 61 -0.61 3.20 -0.42
CA GLY A 61 -0.41 1.81 -0.82
C GLY A 61 -1.29 1.44 -2.02
N PHE A 62 -2.56 1.83 -2.01
CA PHE A 62 -3.48 1.61 -3.13
C PHE A 62 -3.06 2.37 -4.39
N ILE A 63 -2.64 3.64 -4.25
CA ILE A 63 -2.11 4.44 -5.37
C ILE A 63 -0.87 3.78 -5.96
N ALA A 64 0.05 3.29 -5.12
CA ALA A 64 1.23 2.58 -5.58
C ALA A 64 0.86 1.36 -6.43
N ILE A 65 -0.06 0.53 -5.94
CA ILE A 65 -0.57 -0.65 -6.66
C ILE A 65 -1.16 -0.22 -8.02
N LEU A 66 -2.04 0.78 -8.06
CA LEU A 66 -2.62 1.27 -9.31
C LEU A 66 -1.57 1.78 -10.30
N CYS A 67 -0.58 2.53 -9.82
CA CYS A 67 0.51 3.05 -10.67
C CYS A 67 1.37 1.92 -11.23
N PHE A 68 1.68 0.88 -10.44
CA PHE A 68 2.39 -0.30 -10.92
C PHE A 68 1.56 -1.10 -11.94
N PHE A 69 0.26 -1.25 -11.70
CA PHE A 69 -0.64 -1.86 -12.69
C PHE A 69 -0.71 -1.04 -13.97
N MET A 70 -0.82 0.29 -13.92
CA MET A 70 -0.83 1.14 -15.13
C MET A 70 0.52 1.13 -15.87
N ALA A 71 1.63 1.02 -15.15
CA ALA A 71 2.95 0.80 -15.75
C ALA A 71 3.06 -0.58 -16.41
N GLY A 72 2.44 -1.61 -15.82
CA GLY A 72 2.46 -3.01 -16.28
C GLY A 72 1.42 -3.38 -17.35
N ASN A 73 0.20 -2.83 -17.32
CA ASN A 73 -0.96 -3.15 -18.18
C ASN A 73 -0.80 -2.74 -19.66
N SER A 74 0.42 -2.43 -20.08
CA SER A 74 0.78 -2.59 -21.48
C SER A 74 1.01 -4.03 -21.93
N VAL A 75 0.92 -5.01 -21.02
CA VAL A 75 0.71 -6.41 -21.39
C VAL A 75 -0.66 -6.49 -22.05
N LYS A 76 -0.64 -6.36 -23.38
CA LYS A 76 -1.80 -6.42 -24.26
C LYS A 76 -2.68 -7.57 -23.81
N ALA A 77 -3.95 -7.28 -23.57
CA ALA A 77 -4.98 -8.31 -23.66
C ALA A 77 -4.93 -8.83 -25.10
N THR A 78 -4.11 -9.85 -25.35
CA THR A 78 -4.16 -10.64 -26.58
C THR A 78 -5.50 -11.36 -26.57
N THR A 79 -6.53 -10.66 -27.06
CA THR A 79 -7.78 -11.30 -27.45
C THR A 79 -7.45 -12.12 -28.68
N THR A 80 -7.06 -13.37 -28.48
CA THR A 80 -6.95 -14.36 -29.56
C THR A 80 -8.36 -14.65 -30.08
N LYS A 81 -8.86 -13.80 -30.99
CA LYS A 81 -9.95 -14.18 -31.89
C LYS A 81 -9.33 -14.98 -33.03
N THR A 82 -9.25 -16.31 -32.88
CA THR A 82 -9.09 -17.22 -34.02
C THR A 82 -10.02 -18.39 -33.81
N GLY A 83 -11.30 -18.13 -34.07
CA GLY A 83 -12.31 -19.15 -34.27
C GLY A 83 -12.97 -18.95 -35.63
N THR A 84 -12.25 -19.24 -36.72
CA THR A 84 -12.85 -19.59 -38.02
C THR A 84 -11.86 -20.43 -38.82
N THR A 85 -12.12 -21.74 -38.91
CA THR A 85 -12.28 -22.50 -40.16
C THR A 85 -12.97 -23.80 -39.79
N ALA A 86 -14.29 -23.81 -39.91
CA ALA A 86 -15.05 -25.05 -40.05
C ALA A 86 -14.80 -25.59 -41.47
N SER A 87 -14.54 -26.90 -41.52
CA SER A 87 -14.80 -27.88 -42.60
C SER A 87 -15.01 -27.38 -44.01
#